data_AF-A0A2B4S9X4-F1
#
_entry.id   AF-A0A2B4S9X4-F1
#
_cell.length_a   1.000
_cell.length_b   1.000
_cell.length_c   1.000
_cell.angle_alpha   90.00
_cell.angle_beta   90.00
_cell.angle_gamma   90.00
#
_symmetry.space_group_name_H-M   'P 1'
#
loop_
_entity.id
_entity.type
_entity.pdbx_description
1 polymer ?
#
loop_
_entity_poly.entity_id
_entity_poly.type
_entity_poly.pdbx_seq_one_letter_code
_entity_poly.pdbx_strand_id
1 'polypeptide(L)'
;MTPAEIDRETDSMIMSLMDNMKALSFQSQDLSEDSSISKLSNLDQMKTVLHFYDNVIEQFSKIAENIVKAASLDEELAGVSYTGSMRDGTYLPEFSESFDTYWLEEDGQRETIGGGEVVDPEFESRNPGHNQLLKVLPTEKPGYYIVSWSEYGLERKRQWEEKYRVGPVPKCSINVYIQFTEEFEYEGKMLKVISPYKIRQHLLTDLPESIQGRPTWFKINEDNAPTVNFLMEEDVGMRKKFTVCDIAVGLPTTIPCLKEEWVNEKRRTSKWLRETDLLEKYRHATYSVVSKSWKSHETNLSFWRISYSWIEKEFVNSLPREPKICLIILKAIRRKHLSKPKGLISYHLKSVFLFHLDKNGSDWKRSDRAQNILRLLAEVAEALQSRSLPRYFEPRLNTMESLNVETATELERKVQEIIRSGRILLEGCLFQSMSDGHKKEHFQRGCSDPVWFDKPPSPHTKSRCEDFLE
;
A
#
# COMPACT_ATOMS: atom_id res chain seq x y z
N MET A 1 -6.53 -22.08 -14.55
CA MET A 1 -5.22 -21.48 -14.84
C MET A 1 -4.46 -21.40 -13.54
N THR A 2 -3.17 -21.72 -13.55
CA THR A 2 -2.27 -21.52 -12.41
C THR A 2 -1.90 -20.03 -12.28
N PRO A 3 -1.42 -19.54 -11.11
CA PRO A 3 -0.92 -18.17 -10.97
C PRO A 3 0.10 -17.79 -12.06
N ALA A 4 1.06 -18.67 -12.32
CA ALA A 4 2.09 -18.48 -13.37
C ALA A 4 1.53 -18.40 -14.80
N GLU A 5 0.36 -19.00 -15.09
CA GLU A 5 -0.31 -18.82 -16.37
C GLU A 5 -0.97 -17.44 -16.49
N ILE A 6 -1.58 -16.96 -15.40
CA ILE A 6 -2.20 -15.62 -15.36
C ILE A 6 -1.13 -14.53 -15.43
N ASP A 7 0.01 -14.72 -14.77
CA ASP A 7 1.14 -13.78 -14.85
C ASP A 7 1.68 -13.65 -16.27
N ARG A 8 1.85 -14.77 -16.99
CA ARG A 8 2.29 -14.75 -18.39
C ARG A 8 1.28 -14.07 -19.32
N GLU A 9 -0.01 -14.30 -19.11
CA GLU A 9 -1.07 -13.59 -19.86
C GLU A 9 -1.01 -12.08 -19.54
N THR A 10 -0.85 -11.72 -18.27
CA THR A 10 -0.74 -10.33 -17.81
C THR A 10 0.47 -9.63 -18.43
N ASP A 11 1.64 -10.27 -18.42
CA ASP A 11 2.84 -9.74 -19.05
C ASP A 11 2.61 -9.53 -20.56
N SER A 12 1.96 -10.49 -21.25
CA SER A 12 1.61 -10.33 -22.68
C SER A 12 0.67 -9.14 -22.93
N MET A 13 -0.33 -8.94 -22.07
CA MET A 13 -1.23 -7.79 -22.15
C MET A 13 -0.51 -6.48 -21.91
N ILE A 14 0.36 -6.41 -20.89
CA ILE A 14 1.20 -5.24 -20.62
C ILE A 14 2.07 -4.95 -21.85
N MET A 15 2.64 -5.98 -22.46
CA MET A 15 3.47 -5.77 -23.64
C MET A 15 2.69 -5.17 -24.81
N SER A 16 1.51 -5.70 -25.11
CA SER A 16 0.64 -5.14 -26.15
C SER A 16 0.22 -3.71 -25.83
N LEU A 17 -0.08 -3.42 -24.56
CA LEU A 17 -0.46 -2.10 -24.10
C LEU A 17 0.67 -1.08 -24.30
N MET A 18 1.92 -1.46 -24.04
CA MET A 18 3.10 -0.61 -24.29
C MET A 18 3.23 -0.21 -25.76
N ASP A 19 3.03 -1.15 -26.69
CA ASP A 19 3.09 -0.84 -28.13
C ASP A 19 1.96 0.10 -28.55
N ASN A 20 0.75 -0.11 -28.03
CA ASN A 20 -0.39 0.77 -28.25
C ASN A 20 -0.12 2.19 -27.71
N MET A 21 0.41 2.30 -26.49
CA MET A 21 0.73 3.59 -25.88
C MET A 21 1.86 4.31 -26.61
N LYS A 22 2.85 3.59 -27.13
CA LYS A 22 3.92 4.14 -27.97
C LYS A 22 3.38 4.72 -29.27
N ALA A 23 2.38 4.09 -29.88
CA ALA A 23 1.72 4.66 -31.05
C ALA A 23 0.88 5.91 -30.69
N LEU A 24 0.18 5.88 -29.55
CA LEU A 24 -0.64 6.99 -29.07
C LEU A 24 0.18 8.21 -28.63
N SER A 25 1.41 8.04 -28.13
CA SER A 25 2.22 9.18 -27.68
C SER A 25 2.52 10.16 -28.82
N PHE A 26 2.69 9.67 -30.05
CA PHE A 26 2.82 10.53 -31.23
C PHE A 26 1.51 11.28 -31.55
N GLN A 27 0.36 10.61 -31.46
CA GLN A 27 -0.95 11.21 -31.75
C GLN A 27 -1.41 12.22 -30.69
N SER A 28 -1.02 12.02 -29.43
CA SER A 28 -1.40 12.91 -28.32
C SER A 28 -0.86 14.33 -28.49
N GLN A 29 0.34 14.47 -29.08
CA GLN A 29 0.95 15.76 -29.36
C GLN A 29 0.14 16.56 -30.38
N ASP A 30 -0.25 15.94 -31.50
CA ASP A 30 -1.09 16.58 -32.51
C ASP A 30 -2.44 17.05 -31.94
N LEU A 31 -3.08 16.24 -31.08
CA LEU A 31 -4.35 16.60 -30.44
C LEU A 31 -4.18 17.70 -29.38
N SER A 32 -3.08 17.72 -28.64
CA SER A 32 -2.79 18.76 -27.65
C SER A 32 -2.69 20.16 -28.27
N GLU A 33 -2.23 20.24 -29.52
CA GLU A 33 -2.06 21.48 -30.29
C GLU A 33 -3.34 21.89 -31.03
N ASP A 34 -4.36 21.03 -31.06
CA ASP A 34 -5.62 21.33 -31.73
C ASP A 34 -6.40 22.44 -30.99
N SER A 35 -6.39 23.61 -31.62
CA SER A 35 -7.13 24.79 -31.17
C SER A 35 -8.64 24.55 -31.01
N SER A 36 -9.21 23.52 -31.65
CA SER A 36 -10.62 23.15 -31.52
C SER A 36 -10.96 22.65 -30.11
N ILE A 37 -10.07 21.86 -29.49
CA ILE A 37 -10.24 21.32 -28.13
C ILE A 37 -10.20 22.45 -27.10
N SER A 38 -9.35 23.45 -27.32
CA SER A 38 -9.21 24.59 -26.40
C SER A 38 -10.49 25.42 -26.21
N LYS A 39 -11.44 25.33 -27.15
CA LYS A 39 -12.72 26.04 -27.12
C LYS A 39 -13.83 25.27 -26.41
N LEU A 40 -13.61 24.00 -26.10
CA LEU A 40 -14.58 23.15 -25.39
C LEU A 40 -14.66 23.52 -23.91
N SER A 41 -15.81 23.22 -23.29
CA SER A 41 -15.95 23.31 -21.83
C SER A 41 -14.96 22.37 -21.14
N ASN A 42 -14.58 22.64 -19.89
CA ASN A 42 -13.63 21.80 -19.15
C ASN A 42 -14.10 20.34 -19.08
N LEU A 43 -15.42 20.13 -18.94
CA LEU A 43 -16.03 18.81 -18.92
C LEU A 43 -15.88 18.10 -20.28
N ASP A 44 -16.15 18.80 -21.38
CA ASP A 44 -16.07 18.20 -22.71
C ASP A 44 -14.62 17.98 -23.14
N GLN A 45 -13.68 18.83 -22.74
CA GLN A 45 -12.25 18.54 -22.87
C GLN A 45 -11.87 17.25 -22.13
N MET A 46 -12.29 17.10 -20.87
CA MET A 46 -12.02 15.89 -20.10
C MET A 46 -12.64 14.65 -20.78
N LYS A 47 -13.87 14.74 -21.32
CA LYS A 47 -14.47 13.65 -22.09
C LYS A 47 -13.64 13.28 -23.31
N THR A 48 -13.17 14.26 -24.08
CA THR A 48 -12.31 14.03 -25.25
C THR A 48 -11.02 13.32 -24.86
N VAL A 49 -10.35 13.76 -23.79
CA VAL A 49 -9.13 13.10 -23.28
C VAL A 49 -9.41 11.66 -22.86
N LEU A 50 -10.46 11.42 -22.07
CA LEU A 50 -10.78 10.07 -21.61
C LEU A 50 -11.21 9.16 -22.77
N HIS A 51 -11.87 9.72 -23.78
CA HIS A 51 -12.21 8.99 -25.00
C HIS A 51 -10.97 8.61 -25.81
N PHE A 52 -9.99 9.52 -25.93
CA PHE A 52 -8.71 9.25 -26.58
C PHE A 52 -7.97 8.07 -25.93
N TYR A 53 -7.97 8.00 -24.60
CA TYR A 53 -7.33 6.91 -23.84
C TYR A 53 -8.24 5.70 -23.54
N ASP A 54 -9.44 5.64 -24.11
CA ASP A 54 -10.45 4.68 -23.66
C ASP A 54 -9.98 3.22 -23.77
N ASN A 55 -9.38 2.83 -24.90
CA ASN A 55 -8.80 1.49 -25.07
C ASN A 55 -7.68 1.18 -24.07
N VAL A 56 -6.86 2.18 -23.72
CA VAL A 56 -5.76 2.06 -22.73
C VAL A 56 -6.34 1.85 -21.33
N ILE A 57 -7.36 2.63 -20.96
CA ILE A 57 -8.05 2.52 -19.67
C ILE A 57 -8.69 1.14 -19.50
N GLU A 58 -9.36 0.63 -20.54
CA GLU A 58 -10.01 -0.68 -20.49
C GLU A 58 -8.97 -1.82 -20.36
N GLN A 59 -7.81 -1.70 -21.02
CA GLN A 59 -6.72 -2.66 -20.85
C GLN A 59 -6.12 -2.61 -19.43
N PHE A 60 -5.91 -1.43 -18.84
CA PHE A 60 -5.45 -1.33 -17.45
C PHE A 60 -6.44 -1.95 -16.47
N SER A 61 -7.75 -1.74 -16.66
CA SER A 61 -8.78 -2.39 -15.83
C SER A 61 -8.63 -3.91 -15.87
N LYS A 62 -8.43 -4.49 -17.06
CA LYS A 62 -8.28 -5.95 -17.22
C LYS A 62 -6.96 -6.47 -16.66
N ILE A 63 -5.87 -5.72 -16.79
CA ILE A 63 -4.57 -6.03 -16.16
C ILE A 63 -4.74 -6.07 -14.63
N ALA A 64 -5.38 -5.05 -14.04
CA ALA A 64 -5.61 -5.00 -12.61
C ALA A 64 -6.48 -6.18 -12.12
N GLU A 65 -7.52 -6.56 -12.86
CA GLU A 65 -8.33 -7.75 -12.57
C GLU A 65 -7.51 -9.06 -12.60
N ASN A 66 -6.63 -9.22 -13.59
CA ASN A 66 -5.76 -10.39 -13.68
C ASN A 66 -4.76 -10.46 -12.52
N ILE A 67 -4.15 -9.33 -12.13
CA ILE A 67 -3.22 -9.27 -11.00
C ILE A 67 -3.94 -9.66 -9.70
N VAL A 68 -5.15 -9.13 -9.45
CA VAL A 68 -5.95 -9.51 -8.28
C VAL A 68 -6.22 -11.02 -8.27
N LYS A 69 -6.56 -11.59 -9.43
CA LYS A 69 -6.87 -13.02 -9.57
C LYS A 69 -5.65 -13.91 -9.34
N ALA A 70 -4.52 -13.61 -9.99
CA ALA A 70 -3.27 -14.36 -9.82
C ALA A 70 -2.87 -14.39 -8.35
N ALA A 71 -2.90 -13.21 -7.74
CA ALA A 71 -2.45 -13.06 -6.39
C ALA A 71 -3.45 -13.74 -5.41
N SER A 72 -4.77 -13.75 -5.66
CA SER A 72 -5.73 -14.41 -4.76
C SER A 72 -5.47 -15.91 -4.66
N LEU A 73 -5.08 -16.53 -5.78
CA LEU A 73 -4.64 -17.93 -5.81
C LEU A 73 -3.33 -18.14 -5.02
N ASP A 74 -2.40 -17.18 -5.06
CA ASP A 74 -1.18 -17.25 -4.27
C ASP A 74 -1.44 -17.13 -2.76
N GLU A 75 -2.42 -16.34 -2.30
CA GLU A 75 -2.79 -16.25 -0.87
C GLU A 75 -3.27 -17.60 -0.33
N GLU A 76 -4.16 -18.26 -1.09
CA GLU A 76 -4.69 -19.57 -0.75
C GLU A 76 -3.59 -20.64 -0.67
N LEU A 77 -2.56 -20.53 -1.53
CA LEU A 77 -1.47 -21.49 -1.60
C LEU A 77 -0.37 -21.24 -0.55
N ALA A 78 -0.03 -19.99 -0.28
CA ALA A 78 1.13 -19.61 0.53
C ALA A 78 0.78 -19.12 1.94
N GLY A 79 -0.50 -18.97 2.28
CA GLY A 79 -0.92 -18.53 3.63
C GLY A 79 -0.45 -17.13 3.99
N VAL A 80 -0.21 -16.28 2.99
CA VAL A 80 0.20 -14.89 3.13
C VAL A 80 -0.99 -13.98 2.80
N SER A 81 -1.03 -12.77 3.35
CA SER A 81 -1.95 -11.72 2.90
C SER A 81 -1.16 -10.68 2.11
N TYR A 82 -1.68 -10.28 0.96
CA TYR A 82 -1.20 -9.15 0.18
C TYR A 82 -2.22 -8.03 0.28
N THR A 83 -1.73 -6.79 0.29
CA THR A 83 -2.57 -5.59 0.39
C THR A 83 -2.21 -4.57 -0.70
N GLY A 84 -2.67 -3.33 -0.56
CA GLY A 84 -2.41 -2.25 -1.52
C GLY A 84 -3.01 -2.47 -2.90
N SER A 85 -2.56 -1.70 -3.90
CA SER A 85 -3.33 -1.58 -5.14
C SER A 85 -3.18 -2.74 -6.13
N MET A 86 -2.17 -3.60 -5.97
CA MET A 86 -2.15 -4.92 -6.65
C MET A 86 -3.38 -5.76 -6.27
N ARG A 87 -3.94 -5.51 -5.09
CA ARG A 87 -5.01 -6.33 -4.51
C ARG A 87 -6.37 -5.72 -4.45
N ASP A 88 -6.46 -4.40 -4.57
CA ASP A 88 -7.74 -3.71 -4.61
C ASP A 88 -8.28 -3.50 -6.04
N GLY A 89 -7.56 -4.00 -7.05
CA GLY A 89 -7.95 -3.90 -8.46
C GLY A 89 -7.76 -2.50 -9.04
N THR A 90 -6.93 -1.66 -8.42
CA THR A 90 -6.57 -0.31 -8.92
C THR A 90 -5.09 -0.17 -9.21
N TYR A 91 -4.46 -1.30 -9.53
CA TYR A 91 -3.07 -1.39 -9.95
C TYR A 91 -2.83 -0.63 -11.25
N LEU A 92 -1.72 0.09 -11.32
CA LEU A 92 -1.26 0.77 -12.52
C LEU A 92 0.23 0.44 -12.71
N PRO A 93 0.61 -0.34 -13.73
CA PRO A 93 2.03 -0.54 -14.07
C PRO A 93 2.69 0.78 -14.49
N GLU A 94 4.00 0.89 -14.27
CA GLU A 94 4.77 2.04 -14.77
C GLU A 94 5.56 1.70 -16.02
N PHE A 95 5.75 2.67 -16.90
CA PHE A 95 6.41 2.48 -18.19
C PHE A 95 7.53 3.49 -18.41
N SER A 96 8.66 3.01 -18.96
CA SER A 96 9.76 3.88 -19.41
C SER A 96 9.36 4.76 -20.58
N GLU A 97 10.09 5.87 -20.77
CA GLU A 97 9.88 6.77 -21.92
C GLU A 97 10.00 6.05 -23.27
N SER A 98 10.92 5.09 -23.36
CA SER A 98 11.18 4.28 -24.55
C SER A 98 10.23 3.08 -24.72
N PHE A 99 9.40 2.78 -23.71
CA PHE A 99 8.55 1.58 -23.66
C PHE A 99 9.35 0.27 -23.88
N ASP A 100 10.58 0.23 -23.37
CA ASP A 100 11.42 -0.98 -23.32
C ASP A 100 11.35 -1.69 -21.95
N THR A 101 10.77 -1.01 -20.96
CA THR A 101 10.78 -1.39 -19.56
C THR A 101 9.44 -1.09 -18.92
N TYR A 102 8.95 -2.00 -18.10
CA TYR A 102 7.80 -1.75 -17.23
C TYR A 102 8.03 -2.23 -15.80
N TRP A 103 7.29 -1.62 -14.89
CA TRP A 103 7.42 -1.80 -13.46
C TRP A 103 6.11 -2.28 -12.86
N LEU A 104 6.22 -3.33 -12.06
CA LEU A 104 5.20 -3.82 -11.16
C LEU A 104 5.54 -3.36 -9.74
N GLU A 105 5.32 -2.09 -9.43
CA GLU A 105 5.39 -1.53 -8.08
C GLU A 105 3.99 -1.39 -7.46
N GLU A 106 3.75 -2.05 -6.31
CA GLU A 106 2.90 -1.61 -5.17
C GLU A 106 2.65 -2.75 -4.17
N ASP A 107 3.11 -2.56 -2.93
CA ASP A 107 2.49 -3.00 -1.66
C ASP A 107 2.22 -4.50 -1.42
N GLY A 108 3.22 -5.34 -1.67
CA GLY A 108 3.28 -6.72 -1.15
C GLY A 108 3.50 -6.80 0.36
N GLN A 109 2.63 -6.18 1.17
CA GLN A 109 2.78 -6.21 2.63
C GLN A 109 2.54 -7.63 3.16
N ARG A 110 3.62 -8.37 3.42
CA ARG A 110 3.55 -9.67 4.11
C ARG A 110 3.48 -9.49 5.62
N GLU A 111 2.28 -9.61 6.17
CA GLU A 111 2.06 -9.62 7.63
C GLU A 111 2.25 -11.02 8.21
N THR A 112 3.46 -11.36 8.66
CA THR A 112 3.68 -12.59 9.45
C THR A 112 4.85 -12.42 10.40
N ILE A 113 4.62 -12.40 11.73
CA ILE A 113 5.56 -12.94 12.75
C ILE A 113 4.78 -13.41 14.01
N GLY A 114 4.75 -14.74 14.22
CA GLY A 114 4.49 -15.43 15.50
C GLY A 114 3.02 -15.54 15.92
N GLY A 115 2.55 -16.76 16.19
CA GLY A 115 1.14 -17.10 16.47
C GLY A 115 0.58 -16.59 17.79
N GLY A 116 0.45 -15.27 17.96
CA GLY A 116 -0.26 -14.67 19.08
C GLY A 116 -0.76 -13.27 18.78
N GLU A 117 -2.04 -13.01 19.02
CA GLU A 117 -2.61 -11.67 18.97
C GLU A 117 -2.02 -10.77 20.06
N VAL A 118 -1.73 -9.52 19.71
CA VAL A 118 -1.32 -8.47 20.65
C VAL A 118 -2.56 -7.87 21.28
N VAL A 119 -2.69 -7.97 22.60
CA VAL A 119 -3.91 -7.49 23.29
C VAL A 119 -3.86 -6.00 23.58
N ASP A 120 -4.99 -5.32 23.47
CA ASP A 120 -5.13 -3.93 23.86
C ASP A 120 -5.56 -3.78 25.34
N PRO A 121 -5.41 -2.58 25.94
CA PRO A 121 -5.69 -2.38 27.36
C PRO A 121 -7.16 -2.64 27.74
N GLU A 122 -8.10 -2.42 26.83
CA GLU A 122 -9.51 -2.70 27.08
C GLU A 122 -9.76 -4.21 27.11
N PHE A 123 -9.14 -4.97 26.21
CA PHE A 123 -9.15 -6.43 26.26
C PHE A 123 -8.55 -6.97 27.56
N GLU A 124 -7.39 -6.46 27.99
CA GLU A 124 -6.76 -6.87 29.27
C GLU A 124 -7.71 -6.65 30.46
N SER A 125 -8.38 -5.50 30.49
CA SER A 125 -9.30 -5.14 31.59
C SER A 125 -10.53 -6.06 31.66
N ARG A 126 -11.03 -6.51 30.50
CA ARG A 126 -12.21 -7.38 30.39
C ARG A 126 -11.88 -8.86 30.59
N ASN A 127 -10.63 -9.26 30.37
CA ASN A 127 -10.18 -10.65 30.40
C ASN A 127 -8.99 -10.84 31.35
N PRO A 128 -9.19 -10.69 32.68
CA PRO A 128 -8.13 -10.96 33.64
C PRO A 128 -7.66 -12.42 33.52
N GLY A 129 -6.35 -12.63 33.39
CA GLY A 129 -5.75 -13.97 33.25
C GLY A 129 -5.64 -14.48 31.80
N HIS A 130 -5.78 -13.60 30.81
CA HIS A 130 -5.50 -13.92 29.41
C HIS A 130 -4.05 -14.45 29.19
N ASN A 131 -3.84 -15.21 28.12
CA ASN A 131 -2.59 -15.94 27.85
C ASN A 131 -1.77 -15.40 26.67
N GLN A 132 -2.08 -14.18 26.20
CA GLN A 132 -1.34 -13.53 25.13
C GLN A 132 -0.01 -13.00 25.64
N LEU A 133 1.05 -13.13 24.83
CA LEU A 133 2.41 -12.77 25.22
C LEU A 133 2.67 -11.26 25.18
N LEU A 134 1.97 -10.56 24.30
CA LEU A 134 2.23 -9.17 23.98
C LEU A 134 0.98 -8.33 24.18
N LYS A 135 1.21 -7.05 24.46
CA LYS A 135 0.17 -6.04 24.53
C LYS A 135 0.56 -4.77 23.78
N VAL A 136 -0.44 -4.04 23.34
CA VAL A 136 -0.30 -2.77 22.65
C VAL A 136 -0.67 -1.62 23.58
N LEU A 137 0.19 -0.62 23.67
CA LEU A 137 0.05 0.54 24.54
C LEU A 137 -0.10 1.80 23.68
N PRO A 138 -1.15 2.63 23.89
CA PRO A 138 -1.25 3.91 23.21
C PRO A 138 -0.15 4.85 23.70
N THR A 139 0.24 5.80 22.84
CA THR A 139 1.17 6.87 23.22
C THR A 139 0.49 8.24 23.28
N GLU A 140 1.21 9.25 23.76
CA GLU A 140 0.73 10.64 23.77
C GLU A 140 0.41 11.18 22.37
N LYS A 141 1.01 10.60 21.32
CA LYS A 141 0.75 10.97 19.92
C LYS A 141 -0.36 10.08 19.35
N PRO A 142 -1.53 10.64 19.00
CA PRO A 142 -2.64 9.86 18.48
C PRO A 142 -2.27 9.01 17.26
N GLY A 143 -2.66 7.74 17.29
CA GLY A 143 -2.41 6.79 16.20
C GLY A 143 -1.03 6.12 16.23
N TYR A 144 -0.22 6.38 17.26
CA TYR A 144 1.04 5.68 17.52
C TYR A 144 0.92 4.80 18.76
N TYR A 145 1.61 3.67 18.72
CA TYR A 145 1.55 2.62 19.73
C TYR A 145 2.93 2.06 20.04
N ILE A 146 3.07 1.51 21.23
CA ILE A 146 4.21 0.69 21.66
C ILE A 146 3.70 -0.74 21.82
N VAL A 147 4.45 -1.73 21.33
CA VAL A 147 4.17 -3.14 21.62
C VAL A 147 5.11 -3.59 22.72
N SER A 148 4.57 -4.04 23.84
CA SER A 148 5.34 -4.52 25.00
C SER A 148 4.91 -5.93 25.40
N TRP A 149 5.67 -6.55 26.29
CA TRP A 149 5.24 -7.80 26.92
C TRP A 149 4.01 -7.55 27.81
N SER A 150 3.07 -8.50 27.81
CA SER A 150 2.01 -8.57 28.82
C SER A 150 2.56 -9.12 30.14
N GLU A 151 1.75 -9.12 31.21
CA GLU A 151 2.17 -9.75 32.48
C GLU A 151 2.43 -11.25 32.31
N TYR A 152 1.52 -11.95 31.61
CA TYR A 152 1.68 -13.36 31.26
C TYR A 152 2.94 -13.58 30.41
N GLY A 153 3.16 -12.73 29.40
CA GLY A 153 4.33 -12.81 28.53
C GLY A 153 5.64 -12.62 29.27
N LEU A 154 5.71 -11.66 30.20
CA LEU A 154 6.88 -11.45 31.06
C LEU A 154 7.18 -12.66 31.94
N GLU A 155 6.15 -13.30 32.50
CA GLU A 155 6.31 -14.52 33.29
C GLU A 155 6.83 -15.68 32.43
N ARG A 156 6.25 -15.89 31.24
CA ARG A 156 6.73 -16.92 30.30
C ARG A 156 8.15 -16.66 29.82
N LYS A 157 8.49 -15.40 29.56
CA LYS A 157 9.85 -14.98 29.20
C LYS A 157 10.84 -15.34 30.30
N ARG A 158 10.51 -15.04 31.56
CA ARG A 158 11.35 -15.37 32.73
C ARG A 158 11.57 -16.88 32.86
N GLN A 159 10.49 -17.67 32.78
CA GLN A 159 10.55 -19.14 32.83
C GLN A 159 11.42 -19.71 31.71
N TRP A 160 11.29 -19.16 30.50
CA TRP A 160 12.09 -19.57 29.35
C TRP A 160 13.57 -19.23 29.53
N GLU A 161 13.89 -18.01 29.96
CA GLU A 161 15.26 -17.56 30.22
C GLU A 161 15.93 -18.39 31.33
N GLU A 162 15.19 -18.80 32.36
CA GLU A 162 15.69 -19.66 33.43
C GLU A 162 15.96 -21.09 32.92
N LYS A 163 15.04 -21.66 32.13
CA LYS A 163 15.15 -23.02 31.60
C LYS A 163 16.30 -23.17 30.60
N TYR A 164 16.55 -22.17 29.77
CA TYR A 164 17.54 -22.22 28.68
C TYR A 164 18.80 -21.41 28.95
N ARG A 165 19.08 -21.08 30.23
CA ARG A 165 20.33 -20.42 30.66
C ARG A 165 21.59 -21.20 30.26
N VAL A 166 21.51 -22.53 30.18
CA VAL A 166 22.63 -23.42 29.83
C VAL A 166 22.10 -24.54 28.93
N GLY A 167 22.10 -24.34 27.62
CA GLY A 167 21.70 -25.38 26.67
C GLY A 167 21.32 -24.85 25.28
N PRO A 168 21.10 -25.74 24.30
CA PRO A 168 20.63 -25.37 22.98
C PRO A 168 19.22 -24.78 23.06
N VAL A 169 19.04 -23.63 22.40
CA VAL A 169 17.81 -22.86 22.43
C VAL A 169 16.81 -23.39 21.38
N PRO A 170 15.60 -23.84 21.77
CA PRO A 170 14.59 -24.27 20.81
C PRO A 170 14.04 -23.08 20.01
N LYS A 171 13.72 -23.32 18.73
CA LYS A 171 12.93 -22.40 17.92
C LYS A 171 11.46 -22.51 18.34
N CYS A 172 10.93 -21.47 18.95
CA CYS A 172 9.52 -21.35 19.34
C CYS A 172 9.12 -19.86 19.34
N SER A 173 7.81 -19.56 19.30
CA SER A 173 7.29 -18.20 19.16
C SER A 173 7.82 -17.22 20.22
N ILE A 174 8.04 -17.68 21.46
CA ILE A 174 8.58 -16.82 22.53
C ILE A 174 10.04 -16.42 22.30
N ASN A 175 10.87 -17.31 21.74
CA ASN A 175 12.28 -17.03 21.45
C ASN A 175 12.41 -15.88 20.43
N VAL A 176 11.53 -15.86 19.43
CA VAL A 176 11.47 -14.81 18.41
C VAL A 176 11.21 -13.45 19.05
N TYR A 177 10.21 -13.33 19.93
CA TYR A 177 9.94 -12.06 20.61
C TYR A 177 11.04 -11.65 21.59
N ILE A 178 11.72 -12.61 22.23
CA ILE A 178 12.87 -12.32 23.09
C ILE A 178 14.01 -11.68 22.29
N GLN A 179 14.33 -12.23 21.12
CA GLN A 179 15.36 -11.68 20.22
C GLN A 179 15.06 -10.22 19.82
N PHE A 180 13.77 -9.89 19.62
CA PHE A 180 13.34 -8.56 19.21
C PHE A 180 13.06 -7.61 20.37
N THR A 181 13.23 -8.05 21.62
CA THR A 181 12.98 -7.19 22.78
C THR A 181 14.11 -6.15 22.95
N GLU A 182 13.74 -4.92 23.27
CA GLU A 182 14.65 -3.87 23.73
C GLU A 182 14.09 -3.14 24.95
N GLU A 183 14.98 -2.47 25.69
CA GLU A 183 14.58 -1.57 26.77
C GLU A 183 14.33 -0.18 26.20
N PHE A 184 13.16 0.38 26.51
CA PHE A 184 12.71 1.66 25.98
C PHE A 184 12.13 2.51 27.10
N GLU A 185 12.67 3.71 27.28
CA GLU A 185 12.15 4.66 28.25
C GLU A 185 10.93 5.39 27.67
N TYR A 186 9.78 5.24 28.32
CA TYR A 186 8.55 5.92 27.94
C TYR A 186 7.84 6.44 29.19
N GLU A 187 7.55 7.75 29.22
CA GLU A 187 6.92 8.43 30.36
C GLU A 187 7.64 8.18 31.71
N GLY A 188 8.97 8.16 31.69
CA GLY A 188 9.82 7.92 32.87
C GLY A 188 9.80 6.48 33.38
N LYS A 189 9.26 5.53 32.61
CA LYS A 189 9.28 4.09 32.91
C LYS A 189 10.10 3.36 31.87
N MET A 190 10.97 2.46 32.33
CA MET A 190 11.67 1.53 31.45
C MET A 190 10.74 0.36 31.10
N LEU A 191 10.39 0.26 29.82
CA LEU A 191 9.55 -0.80 29.27
C LEU A 191 10.39 -1.80 28.47
N LYS A 192 9.98 -3.07 28.47
CA LYS A 192 10.51 -4.09 27.56
C LYS A 192 9.59 -4.14 26.34
N VAL A 193 10.05 -3.60 25.22
CA VAL A 193 9.25 -3.41 24.00
C VAL A 193 9.74 -4.32 22.89
N ILE A 194 8.84 -4.70 22.00
CA ILE A 194 9.18 -5.39 20.76
C ILE A 194 9.60 -4.34 19.75
N SER A 195 10.87 -4.39 19.35
CA SER A 195 11.52 -3.40 18.48
C SER A 195 11.21 -3.67 17.02
N PRO A 196 10.42 -2.79 16.34
CA PRO A 196 10.26 -2.91 14.90
C PRO A 196 11.59 -2.76 14.14
N TYR A 197 12.55 -2.00 14.67
CA TYR A 197 13.90 -1.91 14.11
C TYR A 197 14.60 -3.27 14.09
N LYS A 198 14.63 -4.01 15.21
CA LYS A 198 15.29 -5.33 15.26
C LYS A 198 14.60 -6.36 14.35
N ILE A 199 13.27 -6.32 14.28
CA ILE A 199 12.49 -7.14 13.34
C ILE A 199 12.92 -6.87 11.89
N ARG A 200 13.03 -5.58 11.53
CA ARG A 200 13.45 -5.17 10.18
C ARG A 200 14.87 -5.64 9.86
N GLN A 201 15.81 -5.48 10.80
CA GLN A 201 17.18 -5.98 10.63
C GLN A 201 17.20 -7.50 10.44
N HIS A 202 16.36 -8.24 11.16
CA HIS A 202 16.27 -9.68 10.99
C HIS A 202 15.73 -10.08 9.61
N LEU A 203 14.69 -9.41 9.10
CA LEU A 203 14.19 -9.64 7.74
C LEU A 203 15.26 -9.43 6.66
N LEU A 204 16.17 -8.47 6.85
CA LEU A 204 17.28 -8.26 5.92
C LEU A 204 18.29 -9.41 5.93
N THR A 205 18.34 -10.19 7.01
CA THR A 205 19.27 -11.32 7.18
C THR A 205 18.68 -12.69 6.87
N ASP A 206 17.35 -12.85 6.95
CA ASP A 206 16.63 -14.12 6.75
C ASP A 206 15.39 -13.90 5.87
N LEU A 207 15.57 -14.10 4.55
CA LEU A 207 14.61 -13.66 3.54
C LEU A 207 13.58 -14.73 3.14
N PRO A 208 12.38 -14.33 2.67
CA PRO A 208 11.33 -15.27 2.23
C PRO A 208 11.80 -16.26 1.17
N GLU A 209 11.34 -17.51 1.24
CA GLU A 209 11.63 -18.52 0.20
C GLU A 209 11.08 -18.13 -1.18
N SER A 210 10.03 -17.30 -1.24
CA SER A 210 9.37 -16.86 -2.48
C SER A 210 10.25 -16.02 -3.42
N ILE A 211 11.38 -15.49 -2.93
CA ILE A 211 12.35 -14.72 -3.75
C ILE A 211 13.61 -15.54 -4.10
N GLN A 212 13.68 -16.80 -3.67
CA GLN A 212 14.81 -17.69 -4.00
C GLN A 212 14.82 -18.00 -5.50
N GLY A 213 16.02 -17.99 -6.11
CA GLY A 213 16.20 -18.25 -7.54
C GLY A 213 15.98 -17.07 -8.49
N ARG A 214 15.80 -15.83 -8.00
CA ARG A 214 15.73 -14.61 -8.83
C ARG A 214 16.85 -13.62 -8.49
N PRO A 215 17.42 -12.89 -9.47
CA PRO A 215 18.32 -11.79 -9.19
C PRO A 215 17.54 -10.70 -8.45
N THR A 216 17.95 -10.42 -7.22
CA THR A 216 17.25 -9.48 -6.34
C THR A 216 18.20 -8.37 -5.90
N TRP A 217 17.78 -7.13 -6.12
CA TRP A 217 18.45 -5.95 -5.59
C TRP A 217 17.73 -5.49 -4.34
N PHE A 218 18.52 -5.13 -3.33
CA PHE A 218 18.00 -4.53 -2.11
C PHE A 218 18.08 -3.04 -2.20
N LYS A 219 16.99 -2.40 -1.78
CA LYS A 219 17.04 -0.97 -1.48
C LYS A 219 16.39 -0.67 -0.15
N ILE A 220 17.22 -0.28 0.80
CA ILE A 220 16.76 0.41 2.01
C ILE A 220 16.52 1.86 1.57
N ASN A 221 15.32 2.13 1.05
CA ASN A 221 15.00 3.41 0.44
C ASN A 221 14.96 4.55 1.47
N GLU A 222 14.58 4.25 2.71
CA GLU A 222 14.46 5.23 3.78
C GLU A 222 14.80 4.59 5.13
N ASP A 223 15.53 5.29 6.00
CA ASP A 223 15.82 4.84 7.36
C ASP A 223 14.53 4.54 8.15
N ASN A 224 13.40 5.16 7.73
CA ASN A 224 12.15 5.26 8.48
C ASN A 224 10.93 4.56 7.84
N ALA A 225 11.10 3.89 6.70
CA ALA A 225 10.01 3.20 6.05
C ALA A 225 9.61 1.93 6.83
N PRO A 226 8.30 1.62 6.93
CA PRO A 226 7.81 0.40 7.57
C PRO A 226 8.26 -0.88 6.85
N THR A 227 8.65 -0.75 5.59
CA THR A 227 8.85 -1.84 4.65
C THR A 227 10.33 -2.09 4.37
N VAL A 228 10.62 -3.33 3.98
CA VAL A 228 11.82 -3.70 3.25
C VAL A 228 11.41 -3.86 1.79
N ASN A 229 12.06 -3.10 0.90
CA ASN A 229 11.70 -3.07 -0.51
C ASN A 229 12.65 -3.99 -1.29
N PHE A 230 12.06 -4.94 -2.01
CA PHE A 230 12.76 -5.87 -2.90
C PHE A 230 12.55 -5.43 -4.33
N LEU A 231 13.63 -5.35 -5.08
CA LEU A 231 13.57 -5.14 -6.52
C LEU A 231 14.00 -6.43 -7.20
N MET A 232 13.15 -6.96 -8.07
CA MET A 232 13.45 -8.08 -8.96
C MET A 232 13.48 -7.57 -10.40
N GLU A 233 14.45 -8.02 -11.18
CA GLU A 233 14.56 -7.73 -12.62
C GLU A 233 14.47 -9.04 -13.39
N GLU A 234 13.64 -9.05 -14.42
CA GLU A 234 13.39 -10.21 -15.27
C GLU A 234 13.43 -9.78 -16.73
N ASP A 235 14.08 -10.60 -17.56
CA ASP A 235 13.99 -10.45 -19.01
C ASP A 235 12.69 -11.11 -19.50
N VAL A 236 11.81 -10.32 -20.09
CA VAL A 236 10.53 -10.78 -20.65
C VAL A 236 10.53 -10.50 -22.15
N GLY A 237 11.01 -11.47 -22.93
CA GLY A 237 11.21 -11.31 -24.37
C GLY A 237 12.33 -10.32 -24.66
N MET A 238 12.01 -9.21 -25.34
CA MET A 238 12.97 -8.14 -25.67
C MET A 238 12.92 -6.95 -24.70
N ARG A 239 12.19 -7.08 -23.58
CA ARG A 239 11.92 -5.98 -22.64
C ARG A 239 12.28 -6.40 -21.23
N LYS A 240 12.47 -5.40 -20.37
CA LYS A 240 12.76 -5.61 -18.95
C LYS A 240 11.51 -5.42 -18.10
N LYS A 241 11.24 -6.41 -17.26
CA LYS A 241 10.25 -6.34 -16.19
C LYS A 241 10.98 -6.08 -14.90
N PHE A 242 10.53 -5.08 -14.16
CA PHE A 242 10.96 -4.86 -12.80
C PHE A 242 9.78 -5.05 -11.86
N THR A 243 9.97 -5.75 -10.76
CA THR A 243 8.95 -5.94 -9.74
C THR A 243 9.47 -5.39 -8.43
N VAL A 244 8.72 -4.45 -7.83
CA VAL A 244 9.02 -3.90 -6.51
C VAL A 244 8.03 -4.50 -5.52
N CYS A 245 8.55 -5.19 -4.51
CA CYS A 245 7.76 -5.79 -3.44
C CYS A 245 8.12 -5.14 -2.11
N ASP A 246 7.12 -4.57 -1.44
CA ASP A 246 7.27 -3.87 -0.16
C ASP A 246 6.80 -4.77 0.99
N ILE A 247 7.73 -5.39 1.71
CA ILE A 247 7.41 -6.25 2.84
C ILE A 247 7.37 -5.42 4.12
N ALA A 248 6.18 -5.24 4.70
CA ALA A 248 6.02 -4.67 6.05
C ALA A 248 5.53 -5.74 7.03
N VAL A 249 6.16 -5.80 8.20
CA VAL A 249 5.72 -6.70 9.28
C VAL A 249 4.52 -6.10 9.99
N GLY A 250 3.42 -6.84 9.96
CA GLY A 250 2.25 -6.62 10.78
C GLY A 250 2.22 -7.57 11.98
N LEU A 251 1.85 -7.06 13.16
CA LEU A 251 1.46 -7.87 14.30
C LEU A 251 -0.07 -7.78 14.48
N PRO A 252 -0.81 -8.91 14.39
CA PRO A 252 -2.24 -8.93 14.64
C PRO A 252 -2.56 -8.45 16.05
N THR A 253 -3.68 -7.74 16.22
CA THR A 253 -4.08 -7.14 17.49
C THR A 253 -5.53 -7.44 17.83
N THR A 254 -5.93 -7.33 19.09
CA THR A 254 -7.36 -7.40 19.47
C THR A 254 -8.12 -6.10 19.22
N ILE A 255 -7.45 -5.04 18.77
CA ILE A 255 -8.09 -3.75 18.50
C ILE A 255 -9.05 -3.93 17.30
N PRO A 256 -10.34 -3.56 17.42
CA PRO A 256 -11.31 -3.68 16.33
C PRO A 256 -10.99 -2.78 15.13
N CYS A 257 -10.96 -3.36 13.93
CA CYS A 257 -10.66 -2.73 12.64
C CYS A 257 -11.48 -1.49 12.31
N LEU A 258 -12.69 -1.42 12.86
CA LEU A 258 -13.61 -0.32 12.65
C LEU A 258 -14.13 0.09 14.03
N LYS A 259 -13.85 1.33 14.42
CA LYS A 259 -14.39 1.87 15.68
C LYS A 259 -15.91 1.96 15.58
N GLU A 260 -16.62 1.55 16.63
CA GLU A 260 -18.09 1.59 16.65
C GLU A 260 -18.66 2.97 16.35
N GLU A 261 -18.06 4.04 16.85
CA GLU A 261 -18.46 5.41 16.53
C GLU A 261 -18.38 5.71 15.03
N TRP A 262 -17.32 5.25 14.38
CA TRP A 262 -17.13 5.40 12.94
C TRP A 262 -18.13 4.57 12.15
N VAL A 263 -18.35 3.31 12.55
CA VAL A 263 -19.36 2.42 11.92
C VAL A 263 -20.75 3.05 12.00
N ASN A 264 -21.12 3.57 13.17
CA ASN A 264 -22.41 4.22 13.41
C ASN A 264 -22.56 5.52 12.62
N GLU A 265 -21.48 6.30 12.47
CA GLU A 265 -21.45 7.49 11.61
C GLU A 265 -21.69 7.10 10.15
N LYS A 266 -20.88 6.18 9.60
CA LYS A 266 -20.96 5.75 8.20
C LYS A 266 -22.30 5.13 7.83
N ARG A 267 -22.91 4.37 8.74
CA ARG A 267 -24.26 3.83 8.54
C ARG A 267 -25.31 4.91 8.28
N ARG A 268 -25.11 6.13 8.81
CA ARG A 268 -26.05 7.25 8.67
C ARG A 268 -25.69 8.14 7.48
N THR A 269 -24.41 8.37 7.24
CA THR A 269 -23.92 9.41 6.34
C THR A 269 -23.47 8.89 4.97
N SER A 270 -22.96 7.66 4.89
CA SER A 270 -22.36 7.12 3.67
C SER A 270 -23.42 6.52 2.76
N LYS A 271 -23.52 7.02 1.52
CA LYS A 271 -24.45 6.47 0.52
C LYS A 271 -24.06 5.06 0.09
N TRP A 272 -22.79 4.82 -0.22
CA TRP A 272 -22.34 3.54 -0.75
C TRP A 272 -22.25 2.43 0.31
N LEU A 273 -21.87 2.75 1.55
CA LEU A 273 -21.79 1.75 2.62
C LEU A 273 -23.16 1.29 3.12
N ARG A 274 -24.21 2.11 2.93
CA ARG A 274 -25.59 1.74 3.27
C ARG A 274 -26.20 0.72 2.32
N GLU A 275 -25.68 0.65 1.11
CA GLU A 275 -26.14 -0.26 0.06
C GLU A 275 -25.38 -1.60 0.06
N THR A 276 -24.43 -1.76 0.99
CA THR A 276 -23.57 -2.95 1.13
C THR A 276 -23.63 -3.52 2.55
N ASP A 277 -23.16 -4.76 2.72
CA ASP A 277 -23.06 -5.44 4.03
C ASP A 277 -21.68 -5.26 4.70
N LEU A 278 -20.78 -4.48 4.09
CA LEU A 278 -19.37 -4.34 4.49
C LEU A 278 -19.21 -3.91 5.95
N LEU A 279 -20.05 -2.99 6.42
CA LEU A 279 -19.99 -2.49 7.79
C LEU A 279 -20.26 -3.59 8.83
N GLU A 280 -21.19 -4.51 8.55
CA GLU A 280 -21.46 -5.65 9.44
C GLU A 280 -20.45 -6.76 9.24
N LYS A 281 -20.11 -7.05 7.98
CA LYS A 281 -19.15 -8.10 7.61
C LYS A 281 -17.78 -7.91 8.28
N TYR A 282 -17.29 -6.68 8.35
CA TYR A 282 -15.96 -6.37 8.89
C TYR A 282 -15.98 -5.64 10.23
N ARG A 283 -17.13 -5.60 10.90
CA ARG A 283 -17.31 -4.93 12.20
C ARG A 283 -16.34 -5.43 13.27
N HIS A 284 -16.10 -6.73 13.28
CA HIS A 284 -15.26 -7.43 14.25
C HIS A 284 -13.92 -7.87 13.66
N ALA A 285 -13.57 -7.41 12.46
CA ALA A 285 -12.23 -7.62 11.94
C ALA A 285 -11.21 -6.97 12.90
N THR A 286 -9.99 -7.51 12.94
CA THR A 286 -8.94 -7.06 13.83
C THR A 286 -7.78 -6.43 13.06
N TYR A 287 -7.12 -5.42 13.64
CA TYR A 287 -6.00 -4.75 12.97
C TYR A 287 -4.71 -5.53 13.06
N SER A 288 -3.84 -5.29 12.10
CA SER A 288 -2.40 -5.41 12.29
C SER A 288 -1.80 -4.05 12.65
N VAL A 289 -0.84 -4.03 13.55
CA VAL A 289 0.06 -2.88 13.73
C VAL A 289 1.33 -3.08 12.92
N VAL A 290 1.76 -2.04 12.22
CA VAL A 290 2.98 -2.00 11.42
C VAL A 290 3.97 -1.01 12.01
N SER A 291 5.26 -1.24 11.78
CA SER A 291 6.33 -0.33 12.18
C SER A 291 6.09 1.09 11.66
N LYS A 292 6.43 2.13 12.43
CA LYS A 292 6.44 3.51 11.93
C LYS A 292 7.30 4.42 12.79
N SER A 293 8.13 5.27 12.19
CA SER A 293 8.88 6.28 12.94
C SER A 293 7.95 7.38 13.48
N TRP A 294 8.22 7.85 14.70
CA TRP A 294 7.53 8.99 15.29
C TRP A 294 7.91 10.29 14.59
N LYS A 295 9.20 10.43 14.22
CA LYS A 295 9.77 11.57 13.49
C LYS A 295 10.39 11.12 12.17
N SER A 296 10.43 12.02 11.20
CA SER A 296 11.00 11.79 9.86
C SER A 296 12.51 11.53 9.83
N HIS A 297 13.21 11.67 10.97
CA HIS A 297 14.66 11.48 11.10
C HIS A 297 15.04 10.52 12.25
N GLU A 298 14.08 9.78 12.81
CA GLU A 298 14.32 8.88 13.95
C GLU A 298 14.85 7.54 13.48
N THR A 299 16.14 7.27 13.69
CA THR A 299 16.80 6.05 13.21
C THR A 299 16.35 4.76 13.88
N ASN A 300 15.76 4.85 15.08
CA ASN A 300 15.34 3.69 15.86
C ASN A 300 13.81 3.63 15.81
N LEU A 301 13.27 2.83 14.89
CA LEU A 301 11.85 2.50 14.82
C LEU A 301 11.42 1.83 16.13
N SER A 302 10.88 2.59 17.08
CA SER A 302 10.36 2.07 18.37
C SER A 302 8.83 2.04 18.42
N PHE A 303 8.15 2.62 17.43
CA PHE A 303 6.71 2.79 17.42
C PHE A 303 6.03 2.00 16.31
N TRP A 304 4.76 1.74 16.58
CA TRP A 304 3.84 1.00 15.75
C TRP A 304 2.64 1.88 15.38
N ARG A 305 2.00 1.60 14.25
CA ARG A 305 0.77 2.25 13.79
C ARG A 305 -0.19 1.18 13.31
N ILE A 306 -1.48 1.37 13.56
CA ILE A 306 -2.52 0.57 12.92
C ILE A 306 -2.41 0.64 11.40
N SER A 307 -2.42 -0.52 10.75
CA SER A 307 -2.55 -0.66 9.30
C SER A 307 -4.02 -0.88 8.94
N TYR A 308 -4.52 -0.09 8.01
CA TYR A 308 -5.85 -0.26 7.42
C TYR A 308 -5.76 -0.90 6.03
N SER A 309 -4.58 -1.31 5.57
CA SER A 309 -4.36 -1.76 4.19
C SER A 309 -5.24 -2.96 3.81
N TRP A 310 -5.47 -3.89 4.74
CA TRP A 310 -6.35 -5.03 4.51
C TRP A 310 -7.82 -4.61 4.37
N ILE A 311 -8.35 -3.81 5.30
CA ILE A 311 -9.75 -3.39 5.23
C ILE A 311 -10.00 -2.43 4.05
N GLU A 312 -9.02 -1.58 3.73
CA GLU A 312 -9.01 -0.74 2.53
C GLU A 312 -9.13 -1.58 1.25
N LYS A 313 -8.36 -2.67 1.16
CA LYS A 313 -8.43 -3.64 0.06
C LYS A 313 -9.84 -4.20 -0.05
N GLU A 314 -10.41 -4.71 1.04
CA GLU A 314 -11.74 -5.32 1.03
C GLU A 314 -12.84 -4.32 0.61
N PHE A 315 -12.74 -3.09 1.10
CA PHE A 315 -13.67 -2.00 0.78
C PHE A 315 -13.59 -1.63 -0.69
N VAL A 316 -12.39 -1.41 -1.22
CA VAL A 316 -12.21 -1.06 -2.63
C VAL A 316 -12.58 -2.25 -3.54
N ASN A 317 -12.27 -3.49 -3.15
CA ASN A 317 -12.63 -4.68 -3.92
C ASN A 317 -14.13 -4.85 -4.10
N SER A 318 -14.93 -4.47 -3.10
CA SER A 318 -16.39 -4.50 -3.18
C SER A 318 -17.00 -3.48 -4.15
N LEU A 319 -16.22 -2.48 -4.59
CA LEU A 319 -16.74 -1.42 -5.44
C LEU A 319 -17.07 -1.93 -6.85
N PRO A 320 -18.09 -1.34 -7.50
CA PRO A 320 -18.32 -1.51 -8.92
C PRO A 320 -17.10 -1.09 -9.76
N ARG A 321 -17.12 -1.51 -11.02
CA ARG A 321 -16.03 -1.29 -11.98
C ARG A 321 -15.70 0.19 -12.21
N GLU A 322 -16.72 1.03 -12.40
CA GLU A 322 -16.53 2.42 -12.84
C GLU A 322 -15.85 3.32 -11.79
N PRO A 323 -16.17 3.24 -10.48
CA PRO A 323 -15.39 3.90 -9.43
C PRO A 323 -13.91 3.47 -9.42
N LYS A 324 -13.60 2.17 -9.58
CA LYS A 324 -12.21 1.68 -9.65
C LYS A 324 -11.45 2.27 -10.83
N ILE A 325 -12.07 2.32 -12.01
CA ILE A 325 -11.49 2.96 -13.20
C ILE A 325 -11.18 4.43 -12.93
N CYS A 326 -12.10 5.16 -12.27
CA CYS A 326 -11.84 6.56 -11.93
C CYS A 326 -10.65 6.71 -10.97
N LEU A 327 -10.48 5.80 -10.00
CA LEU A 327 -9.31 5.80 -9.12
C LEU A 327 -8.01 5.51 -9.89
N ILE A 328 -8.01 4.58 -10.86
CA ILE A 328 -6.86 4.30 -11.74
C ILE A 328 -6.47 5.56 -12.53
N ILE A 329 -7.45 6.23 -13.15
CA ILE A 329 -7.20 7.48 -13.91
C ILE A 329 -6.64 8.56 -12.98
N LEU A 330 -7.20 8.73 -11.79
CA LEU A 330 -6.72 9.72 -10.82
C LEU A 330 -5.28 9.44 -10.38
N LYS A 331 -4.91 8.17 -10.18
CA LYS A 331 -3.53 7.75 -9.91
C LYS A 331 -2.61 8.08 -11.08
N ALA A 332 -3.02 7.84 -12.32
CA ALA A 332 -2.25 8.18 -13.52
C ALA A 332 -1.98 9.69 -13.61
N ILE A 333 -3.03 10.52 -13.42
CA ILE A 333 -2.90 11.99 -13.38
C ILE A 333 -1.89 12.41 -12.32
N ARG A 334 -1.99 11.84 -11.10
CA ARG A 334 -1.03 12.15 -10.04
C ARG A 334 0.39 11.77 -10.42
N ARG A 335 0.62 10.58 -10.96
CA ARG A 335 1.97 10.12 -11.31
C ARG A 335 2.60 11.01 -12.39
N LYS A 336 1.83 11.35 -13.43
CA LYS A 336 2.32 12.14 -14.56
C LYS A 336 2.50 13.62 -14.22
N HIS A 337 1.48 14.25 -13.65
CA HIS A 337 1.41 15.72 -13.55
C HIS A 337 1.60 16.25 -12.12
N LEU A 338 1.34 15.44 -11.09
CA LEU A 338 1.33 15.86 -9.68
C LEU A 338 2.36 15.12 -8.81
N SER A 339 3.33 14.44 -9.41
CA SER A 339 4.39 13.73 -8.69
C SER A 339 5.46 14.68 -8.13
N LYS A 340 5.52 15.90 -8.66
CA LYS A 340 6.41 16.98 -8.19
C LYS A 340 5.62 18.28 -7.95
N PRO A 341 5.92 19.02 -6.88
CA PRO A 341 6.82 18.66 -5.78
C PRO A 341 6.32 17.45 -4.99
N LYS A 342 7.20 16.76 -4.24
CA LYS A 342 6.80 15.61 -3.44
C LYS A 342 5.88 16.07 -2.30
N GLY A 343 4.72 15.43 -2.16
CA GLY A 343 3.75 15.78 -1.12
C GLY A 343 2.39 15.10 -1.32
N LEU A 344 2.01 14.82 -2.56
CA LEU A 344 0.82 14.04 -2.89
C LEU A 344 1.21 12.58 -3.21
N ILE A 345 0.62 11.64 -2.50
CA ILE A 345 0.81 10.19 -2.67
C ILE A 345 -0.53 9.49 -2.96
N SER A 346 -0.49 8.26 -3.47
CA SER A 346 -1.69 7.48 -3.82
C SER A 346 -2.69 7.34 -2.66
N TYR A 347 -2.19 7.27 -1.41
CA TYR A 347 -3.04 7.21 -0.21
C TYR A 347 -3.97 8.42 -0.05
N HIS A 348 -3.51 9.63 -0.43
CA HIS A 348 -4.34 10.84 -0.38
C HIS A 348 -5.49 10.75 -1.38
N LEU A 349 -5.21 10.27 -2.60
CA LEU A 349 -6.23 10.09 -3.64
C LEU A 349 -7.28 9.06 -3.23
N LYS A 350 -6.84 7.94 -2.64
CA LYS A 350 -7.73 6.90 -2.12
C LYS A 350 -8.63 7.43 -1.01
N SER A 351 -8.08 8.24 -0.09
CA SER A 351 -8.85 8.86 0.99
C SER A 351 -9.90 9.84 0.46
N VAL A 352 -9.54 10.74 -0.46
CA VAL A 352 -10.50 11.64 -1.12
C VAL A 352 -11.60 10.84 -1.82
N PHE A 353 -11.22 9.81 -2.58
CA PHE A 353 -12.15 8.95 -3.29
C PHE A 353 -13.16 8.26 -2.36
N LEU A 354 -12.74 7.72 -1.22
CA LEU A 354 -13.65 7.09 -0.25
C LEU A 354 -14.62 8.10 0.37
N PHE A 355 -14.17 9.32 0.70
CA PHE A 355 -15.06 10.39 1.15
C PHE A 355 -16.01 10.88 0.05
N HIS A 356 -15.57 10.87 -1.21
CA HIS A 356 -16.43 11.20 -2.34
C HIS A 356 -17.57 10.18 -2.48
N LEU A 357 -17.27 8.89 -2.33
CA LEU A 357 -18.24 7.82 -2.36
C LEU A 357 -19.25 7.92 -1.20
N ASP A 358 -18.82 8.33 0.00
CA ASP A 358 -19.75 8.60 1.11
C ASP A 358 -20.83 9.61 0.70
N LYS A 359 -20.43 10.69 0.02
CA LYS A 359 -21.33 11.77 -0.40
C LYS A 359 -22.17 11.42 -1.63
N ASN A 360 -21.63 10.65 -2.57
CA ASN A 360 -22.19 10.50 -3.91
C ASN A 360 -22.68 9.09 -4.27
N GLY A 361 -22.33 8.07 -3.48
CA GLY A 361 -22.62 6.66 -3.79
C GLY A 361 -21.61 6.08 -4.78
N SER A 362 -21.73 4.79 -5.08
CA SER A 362 -20.82 4.03 -5.96
C SER A 362 -21.43 3.60 -7.30
N ASP A 363 -22.71 3.90 -7.56
CA ASP A 363 -23.41 3.61 -8.83
C ASP A 363 -23.02 4.61 -9.93
N TRP A 364 -21.76 4.53 -10.38
CA TRP A 364 -21.22 5.42 -11.41
C TRP A 364 -21.33 4.76 -12.78
N LYS A 365 -21.67 5.55 -13.79
CA LYS A 365 -21.70 5.09 -15.18
C LYS A 365 -20.46 5.54 -15.92
N ARG A 366 -20.13 4.82 -16.98
CA ARG A 366 -19.04 5.17 -17.90
C ARG A 366 -19.16 6.59 -18.47
N SER A 367 -20.39 7.05 -18.74
CA SER A 367 -20.67 8.42 -19.20
C SER A 367 -20.28 9.50 -18.20
N ASP A 368 -20.17 9.15 -16.92
CA ASP A 368 -19.98 10.09 -15.82
C ASP A 368 -18.50 10.20 -15.42
N ARG A 369 -17.62 9.37 -16.00
CA ARG A 369 -16.17 9.32 -15.70
C ARG A 369 -15.55 10.72 -15.66
N ALA A 370 -15.72 11.50 -16.73
CA ALA A 370 -15.15 12.85 -16.83
C ALA A 370 -15.62 13.77 -15.70
N GLN A 371 -16.91 13.73 -15.37
CA GLN A 371 -17.50 14.53 -14.32
C GLN A 371 -17.00 14.12 -12.93
N ASN A 372 -16.86 12.81 -12.69
CA ASN A 372 -16.37 12.27 -11.42
C ASN A 372 -14.88 12.59 -11.23
N ILE A 373 -14.05 12.46 -12.28
CA ILE A 373 -12.64 12.85 -12.22
C ILE A 373 -12.47 14.34 -11.88
N LEU A 374 -13.24 15.22 -12.52
CA LEU A 374 -13.17 16.66 -12.22
C LEU A 374 -13.59 16.96 -10.78
N ARG A 375 -14.62 16.29 -10.25
CA ARG A 375 -15.03 16.44 -8.84
C ARG A 375 -13.97 15.94 -7.87
N LEU A 376 -13.40 14.77 -8.13
CA LEU A 376 -12.32 14.21 -7.31
C LEU A 376 -11.08 15.13 -7.31
N LEU A 377 -10.71 15.69 -8.46
CA LEU A 377 -9.63 16.68 -8.54
C LEU A 377 -9.96 17.94 -7.75
N ALA A 378 -11.19 18.44 -7.82
CA ALA A 378 -11.61 19.59 -7.02
C ALA A 378 -11.51 19.31 -5.51
N GLU A 379 -11.93 18.13 -5.05
CA GLU A 379 -11.80 17.73 -3.64
C GLU A 379 -10.34 17.54 -3.23
N VAL A 380 -9.46 17.07 -4.12
CA VAL A 380 -8.00 17.05 -3.89
C VAL A 380 -7.47 18.48 -3.73
N ALA A 381 -7.90 19.43 -4.58
CA ALA A 381 -7.49 20.82 -4.47
C ALA A 381 -7.94 21.46 -3.14
N GLU A 382 -9.18 21.20 -2.71
CA GLU A 382 -9.70 21.66 -1.41
C GLU A 382 -8.89 21.09 -0.22
N ALA A 383 -8.54 19.81 -0.27
CA ALA A 383 -7.71 19.17 0.74
C ALA A 383 -6.30 19.79 0.80
N LEU A 384 -5.69 20.07 -0.36
CA LEU A 384 -4.39 20.73 -0.45
C LEU A 384 -4.45 22.18 0.06
N GLN A 385 -5.46 22.94 -0.34
CA GLN A 385 -5.67 24.32 0.08
C GLN A 385 -5.82 24.43 1.61
N SER A 386 -6.62 23.54 2.20
CA SER A 386 -6.81 23.49 3.65
C SER A 386 -5.68 22.78 4.40
N ARG A 387 -4.79 22.09 3.68
CA ARG A 387 -3.80 21.13 4.21
C ARG A 387 -4.43 20.14 5.19
N SER A 388 -5.67 19.76 4.90
CA SER A 388 -6.49 18.91 5.77
C SER A 388 -7.15 17.81 4.96
N LEU A 389 -6.71 16.58 5.23
CA LEU A 389 -7.32 15.37 4.73
C LEU A 389 -7.34 14.35 5.87
N PRO A 390 -8.48 14.21 6.57
CA PRO A 390 -8.66 13.14 7.56
C PRO A 390 -8.36 11.76 6.95
N ARG A 391 -7.85 10.82 7.75
CA ARG A 391 -7.83 9.41 7.34
C ARG A 391 -9.24 8.88 7.30
N TYR A 392 -9.58 8.11 6.26
CA TYR A 392 -10.94 7.63 6.07
C TYR A 392 -11.45 6.81 7.26
N PHE A 393 -10.66 5.83 7.74
CA PHE A 393 -11.01 4.97 8.88
C PHE A 393 -10.64 5.56 10.25
N GLU A 394 -9.88 6.65 10.29
CA GLU A 394 -9.54 7.34 11.54
C GLU A 394 -9.59 8.87 11.37
N PRO A 395 -10.80 9.46 11.24
CA PRO A 395 -10.97 10.86 10.84
C PRO A 395 -10.34 11.90 11.78
N ARG A 396 -9.99 11.51 13.01
CA ARG A 396 -9.25 12.35 13.95
C ARG A 396 -7.80 12.63 13.53
N LEU A 397 -7.24 11.86 12.59
CA LEU A 397 -5.86 12.01 12.13
C LEU A 397 -5.84 12.65 10.74
N ASN A 398 -5.13 13.78 10.60
CA ASN A 398 -4.91 14.45 9.32
C ASN A 398 -3.66 13.89 8.61
N THR A 399 -3.77 13.47 7.35
CA THR A 399 -2.64 12.97 6.55
C THR A 399 -1.79 14.08 5.94
N MET A 400 -2.32 15.29 5.84
CA MET A 400 -1.65 16.44 5.22
C MET A 400 -1.04 17.42 6.24
N GLU A 401 -1.07 17.09 7.54
CA GLU A 401 -0.58 17.97 8.62
C GLU A 401 0.89 18.38 8.44
N SER A 402 1.74 17.45 7.98
CA SER A 402 3.17 17.69 7.76
C SER A 402 3.50 18.31 6.39
N LEU A 403 2.50 18.56 5.53
CA LEU A 403 2.72 19.14 4.22
C LEU A 403 3.02 20.64 4.36
N ASN A 404 4.17 21.07 3.86
CA ASN A 404 4.55 22.49 3.87
C ASN A 404 3.64 23.31 2.93
N VAL A 405 3.49 24.59 3.25
CA VAL A 405 2.52 25.49 2.60
C VAL A 405 2.88 25.70 1.13
N GLU A 406 4.16 25.85 0.81
CA GLU A 406 4.65 26.11 -0.55
C GLU A 406 4.37 24.91 -1.47
N THR A 407 4.66 23.70 -0.98
CA THR A 407 4.40 22.44 -1.69
C THR A 407 2.90 22.22 -1.88
N ALA A 408 2.10 22.47 -0.83
CA ALA A 408 0.64 22.36 -0.92
C ALA A 408 0.06 23.33 -1.95
N THR A 409 0.51 24.58 -1.93
CA THR A 409 0.06 25.64 -2.86
C THR A 409 0.44 25.32 -4.31
N GLU A 410 1.66 24.84 -4.55
CA GLU A 410 2.09 24.48 -5.90
C GLU A 410 1.32 23.25 -6.44
N LEU A 411 1.09 22.24 -5.60
CA LEU A 411 0.28 21.08 -5.99
C LEU A 411 -1.18 21.48 -6.25
N GLU A 412 -1.76 22.33 -5.40
CA GLU A 412 -3.12 22.86 -5.57
C GLU A 412 -3.23 23.61 -6.91
N ARG A 413 -2.29 24.51 -7.19
CA ARG A 413 -2.21 25.24 -8.46
C ARG A 413 -2.22 24.30 -9.66
N LYS A 414 -1.39 23.25 -9.65
CA LYS A 414 -1.34 22.25 -10.74
C LYS A 414 -2.64 21.48 -10.89
N VAL A 415 -3.28 21.10 -9.78
CA VAL A 415 -4.61 20.44 -9.82
C VAL A 415 -5.64 21.38 -10.45
N GLN A 416 -5.65 22.66 -10.07
CA GLN A 416 -6.55 23.66 -10.66
C GLN A 416 -6.30 23.87 -12.16
N GLU A 417 -5.06 23.81 -12.62
CA GLU A 417 -4.73 23.90 -14.04
C GLU A 417 -5.36 22.75 -14.83
N ILE A 418 -5.25 21.52 -14.33
CA ILE A 418 -5.87 20.34 -14.94
C ILE A 418 -7.40 20.46 -14.95
N ILE A 419 -8.02 20.95 -13.86
CA ILE A 419 -9.47 21.18 -13.80
C ILE A 419 -9.91 22.24 -14.80
N ARG A 420 -9.11 23.31 -14.98
CA ARG A 420 -9.38 24.39 -15.94
C ARG A 420 -9.19 23.95 -17.38
N SER A 421 -8.32 22.97 -17.63
CA SER A 421 -7.96 22.54 -18.97
C SER A 421 -7.55 21.07 -18.98
N GLY A 422 -8.52 20.20 -19.25
CA GLY A 422 -8.29 18.75 -19.33
C GLY A 422 -7.26 18.37 -20.40
N ARG A 423 -7.09 19.22 -21.44
CA ARG A 423 -6.12 19.01 -22.51
C ARG A 423 -4.67 18.84 -22.03
N ILE A 424 -4.33 19.37 -20.84
CA ILE A 424 -2.99 19.22 -20.23
C ILE A 424 -2.63 17.73 -20.09
N LEU A 425 -3.64 16.86 -19.91
CA LEU A 425 -3.46 15.43 -19.82
C LEU A 425 -3.08 14.75 -21.16
N LEU A 426 -3.09 15.49 -22.28
CA LEU A 426 -2.58 15.07 -23.58
C LEU A 426 -1.11 15.48 -23.80
N GLU A 427 -0.51 16.23 -22.88
CA GLU A 427 0.91 16.61 -22.94
C GLU A 427 1.78 15.37 -22.66
N GLY A 428 2.06 14.62 -23.73
CA GLY A 428 2.65 13.29 -23.69
C GLY A 428 1.62 12.21 -23.34
N CYS A 429 2.07 10.98 -23.10
CA CYS A 429 1.18 9.89 -22.70
C CYS A 429 0.85 9.99 -21.19
N LEU A 430 -0.44 10.15 -20.85
CA LEU A 430 -0.93 10.20 -19.46
C LEU A 430 -0.45 9.01 -18.61
N PHE A 431 -0.41 7.82 -19.21
CA PHE A 431 -0.06 6.58 -18.52
C PHE A 431 1.45 6.25 -18.60
N GLN A 432 2.26 7.16 -19.12
CA GLN A 432 3.72 7.03 -19.15
C GLN A 432 4.34 7.87 -18.03
N SER A 433 4.72 7.22 -16.92
CA SER A 433 5.11 7.90 -15.67
C SER A 433 6.62 7.97 -15.40
N MET A 434 7.46 7.14 -16.01
CA MET A 434 8.88 7.11 -15.65
C MET A 434 9.71 8.11 -16.44
N SER A 435 10.04 9.24 -15.82
CA SER A 435 11.14 10.10 -16.27
C SER A 435 12.50 9.51 -15.89
N ASP A 436 13.59 9.90 -16.56
CA ASP A 436 14.96 9.52 -16.16
C ASP A 436 15.32 9.95 -14.72
N GLY A 437 14.59 10.91 -14.14
CA GLY A 437 14.69 11.26 -12.73
C GLY A 437 14.11 10.20 -11.78
N HIS A 438 13.03 9.51 -12.19
CA HIS A 438 12.41 8.39 -11.46
C HIS A 438 13.39 7.19 -11.40
N LYS A 439 14.12 6.95 -12.51
CA LYS A 439 15.23 5.98 -12.54
C LYS A 439 16.35 6.32 -11.54
N LYS A 440 16.70 7.60 -11.36
CA LYS A 440 17.75 7.96 -10.38
C LYS A 440 17.27 7.87 -8.93
N GLU A 441 15.99 8.15 -8.69
CA GLU A 441 15.40 8.11 -7.36
C GLU A 441 15.19 6.69 -6.84
N HIS A 442 14.63 5.77 -7.66
CA HIS A 442 14.50 4.37 -7.29
C HIS A 442 15.81 3.59 -7.45
N PHE A 443 16.77 4.10 -8.23
CA PHE A 443 17.98 3.39 -8.64
C PHE A 443 19.24 4.27 -8.59
N GLN A 444 19.48 4.96 -7.48
CA GLN A 444 20.86 4.90 -6.99
C GLN A 444 21.12 3.41 -6.81
N ARG A 445 21.66 2.77 -7.88
CA ARG A 445 22.17 1.40 -7.87
C ARG A 445 22.88 1.31 -6.54
N GLY A 446 22.44 0.41 -5.66
CA GLY A 446 23.28 0.06 -4.52
C GLY A 446 24.67 -0.14 -5.11
N CYS A 447 25.67 0.56 -4.58
CA CYS A 447 27.06 0.48 -5.04
C CYS A 447 27.66 -0.92 -4.74
N SER A 448 26.85 -1.97 -4.82
CA SER A 448 27.13 -3.34 -4.45
C SER A 448 26.45 -4.27 -5.46
N ASP A 449 27.15 -5.36 -5.77
CA ASP A 449 26.73 -6.38 -6.72
C ASP A 449 25.34 -6.96 -6.38
N PRO A 450 24.55 -7.41 -7.39
CA PRO A 450 23.30 -8.13 -7.15
C PRO A 450 23.56 -9.38 -6.32
N VAL A 451 22.67 -9.67 -5.37
CA VAL A 451 22.75 -10.90 -4.58
C VAL A 451 21.97 -12.00 -5.29
N TRP A 452 22.65 -13.11 -5.58
CA TRP A 452 22.06 -14.32 -6.12
C TRP A 452 21.72 -15.28 -4.99
N PHE A 453 20.47 -15.76 -4.97
CA PHE A 453 20.00 -16.75 -4.00
C PHE A 453 19.91 -18.12 -4.67
N ASP A 454 21.05 -18.82 -4.70
CA ASP A 454 21.26 -20.05 -5.48
C ASP A 454 20.72 -21.34 -4.83
N LYS A 455 19.91 -21.26 -3.77
CA LYS A 455 19.29 -22.48 -3.22
C LYS A 455 17.90 -22.64 -3.83
N PRO A 456 17.68 -23.63 -4.71
CA PRO A 456 16.31 -23.98 -5.09
C PRO A 456 15.55 -24.38 -3.82
N PRO A 457 14.25 -24.02 -3.71
CA PRO A 457 13.41 -24.61 -2.68
C PRO A 457 13.50 -26.13 -2.84
N SER A 458 13.89 -26.82 -1.77
CA SER A 458 13.89 -28.29 -1.79
C SER A 458 12.46 -28.75 -2.15
N PRO A 459 12.26 -29.75 -3.02
CA PRO A 459 10.92 -30.21 -3.42
C PRO A 459 10.04 -30.76 -2.28
N HIS A 460 10.53 -30.68 -1.03
CA HIS A 460 9.93 -31.30 0.15
C HIS A 460 9.64 -30.35 1.30
N THR A 461 9.86 -29.04 1.17
CA THR A 461 9.31 -28.09 2.15
C THR A 461 7.92 -27.65 1.72
N LYS A 462 6.95 -28.58 1.84
CA LYS A 462 5.61 -28.15 2.27
C LYS A 462 5.83 -27.35 3.55
N SER A 463 5.39 -26.10 3.54
CA SER A 463 5.68 -25.09 4.55
C SER A 463 5.55 -25.64 5.97
N ARG A 464 6.63 -25.52 6.73
CA ARG A 464 6.67 -25.43 8.19
C ARG A 464 5.94 -24.17 8.70
N CYS A 465 4.67 -24.00 8.33
CA CYS A 465 3.78 -23.12 9.08
C CYS A 465 3.17 -23.84 10.31
N GLU A 466 3.27 -25.18 10.37
CA GLU A 466 2.79 -25.97 11.51
C GLU A 466 3.75 -25.93 12.72
N ASP A 467 5.05 -25.68 12.51
CA ASP A 467 6.05 -25.59 13.60
C ASP A 467 5.91 -24.31 14.48
N PHE A 468 4.89 -23.49 14.24
CA PHE A 468 4.56 -22.30 15.06
C PHE A 468 3.34 -22.51 15.98
N LEU A 469 2.68 -23.68 15.91
CA LEU A 469 1.44 -23.99 16.63
C LEU A 469 1.56 -25.08 17.70
N GLU A 470 2.78 -25.50 18.07
CA GLU A 470 3.01 -26.33 19.27
C GLU A 470 3.65 -25.55 20.43
#